data_AF-A0A4Y9ZK58-F1
#
_entry.id   AF-A0A4Y9ZK58-F1
#
_cell.length_a   1.000
_cell.length_b   1.000
_cell.length_c   1.000
_cell.angle_alpha   90.00
_cell.angle_beta   90.00
_cell.angle_gamma   90.00
#
_symmetry.space_group_name_H-M   'P 1'
#
loop_
_entity.id
_entity.type
_entity.pdbx_description
1 polymer ?
#
loop_
_entity_poly.entity_id
_entity_poly.type
_entity_poly.pdbx_seq_one_letter_code
_entity_poly.pdbx_strand_id
1 'polypeptide(L)'
;MYEFLGTLTEFVLPRMREFPGMLMPAGSANMNTPSGVSGVVSFGLSPDAMGLFPQIEVNLDSYPKAYGFHIHFITNATGTGAQNRARQLLSGFQIPFTRR
;
A
#
# COMPACT_ATOMS: atom_id res chain seq x y z
N MET A 1 10.06 -2.68 9.88
CA MET A 1 9.25 -2.91 8.64
C MET A 1 7.96 -3.65 8.95
N TYR A 2 8.00 -4.89 9.44
CA TYR A 2 6.77 -5.67 9.68
C TYR A 2 5.82 -5.06 10.70
N GLU A 3 6.34 -4.38 11.73
CA GLU A 3 5.53 -3.61 12.69
C GLU A 3 4.73 -2.47 12.03
N PHE A 4 5.37 -1.72 11.12
CA PHE A 4 4.69 -0.71 10.32
C PHE A 4 3.61 -1.35 9.44
N LEU A 5 3.90 -2.50 8.83
CA LEU A 5 2.93 -3.23 8.02
C LEU A 5 1.72 -3.66 8.84
N GLY A 6 1.93 -4.22 10.04
CA GLY A 6 0.84 -4.59 10.96
C GLY A 6 0.02 -3.38 11.39
N THR A 7 0.67 -2.29 11.79
CA THR A 7 -0.02 -1.03 12.12
C THR A 7 -0.85 -0.51 10.94
N LEU A 8 -0.29 -0.56 9.73
CA LEU A 8 -0.97 -0.14 8.52
C LEU A 8 -2.21 -0.99 8.26
N THR A 9 -2.10 -2.32 8.28
CA THR A 9 -3.18 -3.24 7.90
C THR A 9 -4.27 -3.37 8.98
N GLU A 10 -3.90 -3.30 10.25
CA GLU A 10 -4.81 -3.53 11.37
C GLU A 10 -5.49 -2.24 11.85
N PHE A 11 -4.79 -1.10 11.82
CA PHE A 11 -5.31 0.17 12.35
C PHE A 11 -5.63 1.18 11.27
N VAL A 12 -4.72 1.45 10.34
CA VAL A 12 -4.85 2.58 9.41
C VAL A 12 -5.83 2.28 8.28
N LEU A 13 -5.57 1.23 7.48
CA LEU A 13 -6.37 0.92 6.30
C LEU A 13 -7.86 0.69 6.61
N PRO A 14 -8.24 -0.03 7.68
CA PRO A 14 -9.66 -0.25 8.00
C PRO A 14 -10.40 1.01 8.44
N ARG A 15 -9.69 2.02 8.97
CA ARG A 15 -10.28 3.29 9.43
C ARG A 15 -10.42 4.33 8.32
N MET A 16 -9.78 4.11 7.17
CA MET A 16 -9.91 5.01 6.02
C MET A 16 -11.27 4.87 5.34
N ARG A 17 -11.98 5.99 5.18
CA ARG A 17 -13.30 6.03 4.52
C ARG A 17 -13.22 5.75 3.02
N GLU A 18 -12.21 6.30 2.34
CA GLU A 18 -12.12 6.31 0.88
C GLU A 18 -11.00 5.40 0.34
N PHE A 19 -10.73 4.27 0.99
CA PHE A 19 -9.72 3.32 0.53
C PHE A 19 -10.34 2.02 0.00
N PRO A 20 -10.67 1.94 -1.31
CA PRO A 20 -11.21 0.73 -1.91
C PRO A 20 -10.14 -0.38 -2.07
N GLY A 21 -8.89 -0.12 -1.67
CA GLY A 21 -7.74 -0.98 -1.89
C GLY A 21 -6.93 -0.61 -3.12
N MET A 22 -5.84 -1.35 -3.34
CA MET A 22 -4.99 -1.15 -4.50
C MET A 22 -5.66 -1.64 -5.78
N LEU A 23 -5.78 -0.76 -6.77
CA LEU A 23 -6.31 -1.09 -8.09
C LEU A 23 -5.40 -2.11 -8.78
N MET A 24 -5.98 -3.26 -9.13
CA MET A 24 -5.34 -4.22 -10.00
C MET A 24 -5.37 -3.72 -11.45
N PRO A 25 -4.28 -3.88 -12.21
CA PRO A 25 -4.32 -3.61 -13.64
C PRO A 25 -5.28 -4.58 -14.33
N ALA A 26 -5.83 -4.17 -15.48
CA ALA A 26 -6.67 -5.03 -16.30
C ALA A 26 -5.93 -6.34 -16.65
N GLY A 27 -6.67 -7.45 -16.76
CA GLY A 27 -6.07 -8.76 -17.09
C GLY A 27 -5.32 -8.79 -18.44
N SER A 28 -5.66 -7.88 -19.35
CA SER A 28 -4.98 -7.69 -20.65
C SER A 28 -3.76 -6.76 -20.59
N ALA A 29 -3.40 -6.21 -19.42
CA ALA A 29 -2.30 -5.28 -19.31
C ALA A 29 -0.96 -5.94 -19.65
N ASN A 30 -0.15 -5.25 -20.46
CA ASN A 30 1.17 -5.74 -20.86
C ASN A 30 2.11 -5.85 -19.64
N MET A 31 2.61 -7.06 -19.36
CA MET A 31 3.54 -7.32 -18.25
C MET A 31 5.01 -7.16 -18.62
N ASN A 32 5.32 -6.94 -19.90
CA ASN A 32 6.66 -6.60 -20.38
C ASN A 32 6.95 -5.11 -20.21
N THR A 33 6.67 -4.60 -19.01
CA THR A 33 7.04 -3.24 -18.60
C THR A 33 8.10 -3.32 -17.51
N PRO A 34 8.96 -2.31 -17.33
CA PRO A 34 9.92 -2.26 -16.23
C PRO A 34 9.27 -2.51 -14.86
N SER A 35 8.02 -2.06 -14.67
CA SER A 35 7.23 -2.29 -13.46
C SER A 35 6.63 -3.69 -13.37
N GLY A 36 6.33 -4.34 -14.50
CA GLY A 36 5.78 -5.71 -14.55
C GLY A 36 6.84 -6.79 -14.29
N VAL A 37 8.11 -6.48 -14.58
CA VAL A 37 9.26 -7.36 -14.31
C VAL A 37 9.92 -7.11 -12.96
N SER A 38 9.52 -6.06 -12.24
CA SER A 38 9.98 -5.75 -10.89
C SER A 38 9.04 -6.30 -9.83
N GLY A 39 9.59 -6.77 -8.71
CA GLY A 39 8.83 -7.19 -7.54
C GLY A 39 8.36 -6.02 -6.67
N VAL A 40 8.13 -4.84 -7.25
CA VAL A 40 7.79 -3.62 -6.51
C VAL A 40 6.32 -3.30 -6.66
N VAL A 41 5.65 -3.14 -5.53
CA VAL A 41 4.26 -2.65 -5.46
C VAL A 41 4.27 -1.36 -4.66
N SER A 42 3.59 -0.34 -5.14
CA SER A 42 3.59 0.96 -4.47
C SER A 42 2.22 1.62 -4.53
N PHE A 43 1.87 2.33 -3.47
CA PHE A 43 0.68 3.18 -3.44
C PHE A 43 0.95 4.42 -2.59
N GLY A 44 0.15 5.46 -2.83
CA GLY A 44 0.12 6.67 -2.01
C GLY A 44 -1.06 6.66 -1.05
N LEU A 45 -0.85 7.26 0.12
CA LEU A 45 -1.93 7.60 1.06
C LEU A 45 -2.09 9.11 1.11
N SER A 46 -3.35 9.55 1.21
CA SER A 46 -3.71 10.96 1.36
C SER A 46 -3.27 11.49 2.73
N PRO A 47 -3.18 12.82 2.90
CA PRO A 47 -2.88 13.43 4.20
C PRO A 47 -3.79 12.95 5.34
N ASP A 48 -5.04 12.63 5.05
CA ASP A 48 -6.02 12.17 6.03
C ASP A 48 -5.62 10.85 6.71
N ALA A 49 -4.81 10.03 6.03
CA ALA A 49 -4.30 8.79 6.60
C ALA A 49 -3.25 9.01 7.70
N MET A 50 -2.54 10.14 7.70
CA MET A 50 -1.46 10.42 8.65
C MET A 50 -1.96 10.46 10.09
N GLY A 51 -3.14 11.06 10.32
CA GLY A 51 -3.74 11.16 11.65
C GLY A 51 -4.29 9.83 12.20
N LEU A 52 -4.38 8.78 11.37
CA LEU A 52 -4.89 7.47 11.77
C LEU A 52 -3.82 6.55 12.36
N PHE A 53 -2.55 6.95 12.28
CA PHE A 53 -1.47 6.21 12.94
C PHE A 53 -1.56 6.43 14.45
N PRO A 54 -1.53 5.37 15.27
CA PRO A 54 -1.64 5.51 16.73
C PRO A 54 -0.60 6.47 17.34
N GLN A 55 0.60 6.51 16.76
CA GLN A 55 1.70 7.38 17.20
C GLN A 55 1.47 8.86 16.91
N ILE A 56 0.60 9.20 15.94
CA ILE A 56 0.24 10.58 15.58
C ILE A 56 -1.08 10.96 16.25
N GLU A 57 -2.01 10.02 16.35
CA GLU A 57 -3.34 10.22 16.94
C GLU A 57 -3.25 10.70 18.40
N VAL A 58 -2.26 10.21 19.16
CA VAL A 58 -2.07 10.57 20.58
C VAL A 58 -1.84 12.07 20.82
N ASN A 59 -1.27 12.78 19.85
CA ASN A 59 -0.91 14.19 19.97
C ASN A 59 -1.20 14.94 18.67
N LEU A 60 -2.34 14.64 18.03
CA LEU A 60 -2.74 15.23 16.75
C LEU A 60 -2.70 16.76 16.76
N ASP A 61 -3.08 17.38 17.89
CA ASP A 61 -3.06 18.83 18.11
C ASP A 61 -1.67 19.46 17.98
N SER A 62 -0.60 18.67 18.13
CA SER A 62 0.79 19.11 17.93
C SER A 62 1.17 19.24 16.46
N TYR A 63 0.35 18.70 15.54
CA TYR A 63 0.62 18.66 14.10
C TYR A 63 -0.35 19.56 13.33
N PRO A 64 -0.01 20.83 13.07
CA PRO A 64 -0.91 21.77 12.39
C PRO A 64 -1.12 21.47 10.90
N LYS A 65 -0.34 20.55 10.32
CA LYS A 65 -0.41 20.16 8.90
C LYS A 65 -0.30 18.65 8.77
N ALA A 66 -1.15 18.08 7.93
CA ALA A 66 -1.07 16.68 7.51
C ALA A 66 -0.41 16.56 6.14
N TYR A 67 0.28 15.45 5.89
CA TYR A 67 0.98 15.18 4.64
C TYR A 67 0.66 13.79 4.11
N GLY A 68 0.47 13.70 2.80
CA GLY A 68 0.40 12.41 2.12
C GLY A 68 1.79 11.80 1.98
N PHE A 69 1.84 10.50 1.74
CA PHE A 69 3.09 9.77 1.59
C PHE A 69 2.95 8.58 0.64
N HIS A 70 4.06 8.19 0.02
CA HIS A 70 4.14 7.02 -0.84
C HIS A 70 4.84 5.87 -0.12
N ILE A 71 4.26 4.68 -0.22
CA ILE A 71 4.82 3.44 0.30
C ILE A 71 5.23 2.58 -0.88
N HIS A 72 6.50 2.14 -0.87
CA HIS A 72 7.05 1.23 -1.87
C HIS A 72 7.43 -0.10 -1.20
N PHE A 73 6.71 -1.16 -1.52
CA PHE A 73 7.02 -2.52 -1.09
C PHE A 73 8.00 -3.14 -2.08
N ILE A 74 9.26 -3.24 -1.67
CA ILE A 74 10.33 -3.84 -2.46
C ILE A 74 10.48 -5.29 -2.01
N THR A 75 10.14 -6.23 -2.89
CA THR A 75 10.28 -7.67 -2.63
C THR A 75 11.47 -8.25 -3.39
N ASN A 76 11.81 -9.50 -3.09
CA ASN A 76 12.84 -10.26 -3.82
C ASN A 76 12.33 -10.89 -5.12
N ALA A 77 11.08 -10.64 -5.52
CA ALA A 77 10.53 -11.17 -6.77
C ALA A 77 11.17 -10.48 -7.98
N THR A 78 11.63 -11.27 -8.96
CA THR A 78 12.26 -10.79 -10.20
C THR A 78 11.73 -11.55 -11.42
N GLY A 79 11.84 -10.92 -12.60
CA GLY A 79 11.44 -11.52 -13.88
C GLY A 79 9.98 -11.27 -14.26
N THR A 80 9.55 -11.79 -15.41
CA THR A 80 8.20 -11.57 -15.94
C THR A 80 7.12 -12.01 -14.96
N GLY A 81 6.23 -11.08 -14.60
CA GLY A 81 5.16 -11.32 -13.64
C GLY A 81 5.57 -11.18 -12.16
N ALA A 82 6.80 -10.72 -11.87
CA ALA A 82 7.26 -10.44 -10.51
C ALA A 82 6.32 -9.52 -9.75
N GLN A 83 5.73 -8.53 -10.42
CA GLN A 83 4.79 -7.61 -9.80
C GLN A 83 3.53 -8.32 -9.29
N ASN A 84 3.03 -9.33 -10.00
CA ASN A 84 1.87 -10.10 -9.54
C ASN A 84 2.22 -11.00 -8.37
N ARG A 85 3.42 -11.59 -8.36
CA ARG A 85 3.91 -12.36 -7.20
C ARG A 85 4.02 -11.47 -5.97
N ALA A 86 4.53 -10.25 -6.15
CA ALA A 86 4.58 -9.26 -5.07
C ALA A 86 3.17 -8.86 -4.59
N ARG A 87 2.20 -8.66 -5.49
CA ARG A 87 0.79 -8.42 -5.11
C ARG A 87 0.20 -9.61 -4.34
N GLN A 88 0.45 -10.83 -4.79
CA GLN A 88 -0.01 -12.04 -4.12
C GLN A 88 0.56 -12.17 -2.70
N LEU A 89 1.85 -11.88 -2.53
CA LEU A 89 2.50 -11.82 -1.22
C LEU A 89 1.83 -10.79 -0.30
N LEU A 90 1.63 -9.56 -0.79
CA LEU A 90 0.98 -8.49 -0.03
C LEU A 90 -0.47 -8.80 0.32
N SER A 91 -1.19 -9.54 -0.53
CA SER A 91 -2.53 -10.02 -0.21
C SER A 91 -2.53 -10.98 0.98
N GLY A 92 -1.47 -11.78 1.15
CA GLY A 92 -1.28 -12.61 2.35
C GLY A 92 -1.08 -11.78 3.62
N PHE A 93 -0.42 -10.62 3.49
CA PHE A 93 -0.28 -9.61 4.55
C PHE A 93 -1.51 -8.70 4.71
N GLN A 94 -2.71 -9.14 4.30
CA GLN A 94 -3.97 -8.39 4.49
C GLN A 94 -4.03 -7.02 3.80
N ILE A 95 -3.18 -6.79 2.79
CA ILE A 95 -3.30 -5.57 1.98
C ILE A 95 -4.45 -5.76 0.97
N PRO A 96 -5.47 -4.87 0.97
CA PRO A 96 -6.62 -5.04 0.11
C PRO A 96 -6.30 -4.67 -1.34
N PHE A 97 -6.75 -5.52 -2.26
CA PHE A 97 -6.70 -5.28 -3.70
C PHE A 97 -8.12 -5.26 -4.25
N THR A 98 -8.39 -4.34 -5.16
CA THR A 98 -9.68 -4.21 -5.83
C THR A 98 -9.52 -4.28 -7.35
N ARG A 99 -10.55 -4.80 -8.01
CA ARG A 99 -10.67 -4.80 -9.46
C ARG A 99 -11.76 -3.79 -9.84
N ARG A 100 -11.46 -2.93 -10.80
CA ARG A 100 -12.47 -2.13 -11.50
C ARG A 100 -13.08 -2.93 -12.64
#